data_AF-A0A0L7L8D5-F1
#
_entry.id   AF-A0A0L7L8D5-F1
#
_cell.length_a   1.000
_cell.length_b   1.000
_cell.length_c   1.000
_cell.angle_alpha   90.00
_cell.angle_beta   90.00
_cell.angle_gamma   90.00
#
_symmetry.space_group_name_H-M   'P 1'
#
loop_
_entity.id
_entity.type
_entity.pdbx_description
1 polymer ?
#
loop_
_entity_poly.entity_id
_entity_poly.type
_entity_poly.pdbx_seq_one_letter_code
_entity_poly.pdbx_strand_id
1 'polypeptide(L)'
;MKLMGKDWGYINEGNAHIVLQLKHTEYVLRIIKDGTKISDFESVQKSVNFVNFVMYPLLCNSKCVQEVINIPLKELDELRKVLHTVRPENRRIKSVLSKYAIQTLNLTILSPKCPTNYCIEIKPKEGFLASRLKPLSKCYYCLKQYLKLEKSHIEEKSSYCPLDLFSGNKERMKLALMNLIDNPQNNLKLFDNGQVIYHANSTKNDFTEIIRRIDIFHSIMQFLEFIIEILLKDIKKDNDCFEDISRGAGYYPLKVKDECITKTDRDQKRFHNSFLYKLLQIQKLSDNINIDVKAIEDEGMEYVETLVNQVQAQNLNLNVDQHREWFLKSIDPVHAALLSAIAKDCSIMICFSPNFLEEFSYIQLGTKKISYRLSVTDLEPKKIKSLLKRKETESRMIDICKNIQSQFLFRIQPHTETRAKQLEAWEQLITEYLKNNKLSTIDIRESQNSPLFNNVSINRKLSQESILTILEDMARSGKAAPVDKSRTVWEVYWHSLDEWGNMMYNWASGNGMTNSVCTLFELREGDNTSEEEFHGLDMNVLVKALKALEAKGKCELMEFDDSQGVKFF
;
A
#
# COMPACT_ATOMS: atom_id res chain seq x y z
N MET A 1 -2.04 19.59 42.40
CA MET A 1 -0.64 19.14 42.54
C MET A 1 0.15 19.73 41.38
N LYS A 2 1.32 20.31 41.66
CA LYS A 2 2.25 20.79 40.64
C LYS A 2 3.32 19.71 40.39
N LEU A 3 3.81 19.60 39.16
CA LEU A 3 4.88 18.69 38.80
C LEU A 3 6.12 19.52 38.47
N MET A 4 7.18 19.35 39.24
CA MET A 4 8.42 20.15 39.18
C MET A 4 8.14 21.65 39.21
N GLY A 5 7.22 22.06 40.09
CA GLY A 5 6.80 23.46 40.24
C GLY A 5 5.87 24.00 39.15
N LYS A 6 5.50 23.20 38.14
CA LYS A 6 4.64 23.62 37.01
C LYS A 6 3.25 22.99 37.08
N ASP A 7 2.25 23.75 36.65
CA ASP A 7 0.91 23.21 36.42
C ASP A 7 0.91 22.32 35.18
N TRP A 8 0.13 21.24 35.20
CA TRP A 8 0.13 20.25 34.13
C TRP A 8 -1.29 19.80 33.77
N GLY A 9 -1.41 19.19 32.60
CA GLY A 9 -2.65 18.59 32.11
C GLY A 9 -2.38 17.26 31.42
N TYR A 10 -3.26 16.28 31.59
CA TYR A 10 -3.20 15.02 30.84
C TYR A 10 -3.64 15.26 29.39
N ILE A 11 -2.82 14.86 28.42
CA ILE A 11 -3.17 14.94 26.99
C ILE A 11 -3.65 13.58 26.49
N ASN A 12 -2.77 12.57 26.50
CA ASN A 12 -3.07 11.23 26.02
C ASN A 12 -2.06 10.21 26.56
N GLU A 13 -2.26 8.92 26.23
CA GLU A 13 -1.29 7.88 26.55
C GLU A 13 -1.16 6.80 25.46
N GLY A 14 0.08 6.41 25.18
CA GLY A 14 0.49 5.29 24.32
C GLY A 14 0.72 4.00 25.13
N ASN A 15 1.24 2.96 24.49
CA ASN A 15 1.61 1.72 25.20
C ASN A 15 2.85 1.89 26.10
N ALA A 16 3.73 2.84 25.75
CA ALA A 16 5.00 3.08 26.41
C ALA A 16 5.04 4.38 27.22
N HIS A 17 4.24 5.40 26.85
CA HIS A 17 4.31 6.72 27.48
C HIS A 17 2.94 7.27 27.85
N ILE A 18 2.89 8.11 28.89
CA ILE A 18 1.81 9.05 29.20
C ILE A 18 2.32 10.44 28.84
N VAL A 19 1.53 11.23 28.12
CA VAL A 19 1.93 12.57 27.68
C VAL A 19 1.18 13.61 28.50
N LEU A 20 1.94 14.45 29.19
CA LEU A 20 1.44 15.55 30.02
C LEU A 20 1.84 16.88 29.39
N GLN A 21 0.90 17.81 29.29
CA GLN A 21 1.19 19.19 28.97
C GLN A 21 1.81 19.88 30.19
N LEU A 22 2.89 20.63 30.01
CA LEU A 22 3.36 21.59 31.00
C LEU A 22 2.72 22.95 30.68
N LYS A 23 1.72 23.36 31.48
CA LYS A 23 0.93 24.57 31.21
C LYS A 23 1.82 25.81 31.19
N HIS A 24 1.43 26.80 30.37
CA HIS A 24 2.17 28.05 30.15
C HIS A 24 3.59 27.87 29.57
N THR A 25 3.90 26.67 29.07
CA THR A 25 5.15 26.41 28.36
C THR A 25 4.85 25.77 27.00
N GLU A 26 5.84 25.75 26.13
CA GLU A 26 5.77 25.03 24.85
C GLU A 26 6.10 23.54 24.98
N TYR A 27 6.28 23.00 26.19
CA TYR A 27 6.78 21.64 26.40
C TYR A 27 5.71 20.65 26.86
N VAL A 28 5.92 19.39 26.51
CA VAL A 28 5.25 18.23 27.09
C VAL A 28 6.26 17.36 27.83
N LEU A 29 5.75 16.63 28.81
CA LEU A 29 6.49 15.61 29.54
C LEU A 29 5.93 14.23 29.19
N ARG A 30 6.79 13.34 28.70
CA ARG A 30 6.46 11.96 28.35
C ARG A 30 6.93 11.04 29.46
N ILE A 31 6.00 10.67 30.34
CA ILE A 31 6.25 9.74 31.45
C ILE A 31 6.35 8.33 30.89
N ILE A 32 7.43 7.62 31.19
CA ILE A 32 7.65 6.24 30.75
C ILE A 32 6.85 5.29 31.64
N LYS A 33 6.13 4.35 31.00
CA LYS A 33 5.44 3.26 31.67
C LYS A 33 6.38 2.06 31.78
N ASP A 34 6.90 1.83 32.96
CA ASP A 34 7.73 0.68 33.22
C ASP A 34 6.89 -0.61 33.17
N GLY A 35 7.50 -1.65 32.61
CA GLY A 35 6.94 -2.99 32.54
C GLY A 35 7.58 -3.88 33.62
N THR A 36 8.06 -5.04 33.20
CA THR A 36 8.86 -5.94 34.06
C THR A 36 10.27 -5.43 34.31
N LYS A 37 10.81 -4.58 33.42
CA LYS A 37 12.11 -3.92 33.56
C LYS A 37 11.90 -2.45 33.88
N ILE A 38 12.55 -1.97 34.95
CA ILE A 38 12.57 -0.57 35.35
C ILE A 38 13.53 0.18 34.43
N SER A 39 13.12 1.35 33.95
CA SER A 39 13.98 2.18 33.10
C SER A 39 15.06 2.85 33.95
N ASP A 40 16.33 2.68 33.58
CA ASP A 40 17.46 3.40 34.13
C ASP A 40 17.82 4.64 33.28
N PHE A 41 18.56 5.59 33.84
CA PHE A 41 18.91 6.85 33.17
C PHE A 41 19.66 6.61 31.85
N GLU A 42 20.62 5.69 31.84
CA GLU A 42 21.50 5.45 30.70
C GLU A 42 20.70 4.92 29.51
N SER A 43 19.80 3.96 29.74
CA SER A 43 18.94 3.40 28.68
C SER A 43 18.01 4.45 28.05
N VAL A 44 17.44 5.34 28.87
CA VAL A 44 16.57 6.43 28.40
C VAL A 44 17.41 7.47 27.65
N GLN A 45 18.59 7.81 28.19
CA GLN A 45 19.52 8.77 27.56
C GLN A 45 20.02 8.27 26.21
N LYS A 46 20.36 6.99 26.07
CA LYS A 46 20.75 6.38 24.79
C LYS A 46 19.63 6.54 23.74
N SER A 47 18.38 6.29 24.14
CA SER A 47 17.22 6.45 23.25
C SER A 47 17.01 7.92 22.85
N VAL A 48 17.12 8.86 23.79
CA VAL A 48 17.02 10.31 23.55
C VAL A 48 18.14 10.81 22.64
N ASN A 49 19.39 10.39 22.89
CA ASN A 49 20.55 10.72 22.07
C ASN A 49 20.37 10.24 20.64
N PHE A 50 19.88 9.03 20.44
CA PHE A 50 19.59 8.51 19.11
C PHE A 50 18.54 9.34 18.37
N VAL A 51 17.47 9.77 19.04
CA VAL A 51 16.48 10.65 18.40
C VAL A 51 17.11 12.01 18.04
N ASN A 52 17.84 12.62 18.96
CA ASN A 52 18.43 13.95 18.79
C ASN A 52 19.57 13.99 17.75
N PHE A 53 20.46 13.00 17.76
CA PHE A 53 21.68 13.00 16.93
C PHE A 53 21.52 12.22 15.62
N VAL A 54 20.58 11.28 15.54
CA VAL A 54 20.36 10.46 14.34
C VAL A 54 19.03 10.81 13.68
N MET A 55 17.90 10.55 14.33
CA MET A 55 16.60 10.60 13.65
C MET A 55 16.13 12.01 13.26
N TYR A 56 16.22 12.99 14.16
CA TYR A 56 15.82 14.37 13.84
C TYR A 56 16.70 14.98 12.73
N PRO A 57 18.03 14.88 12.76
CA PRO A 57 18.88 15.35 11.67
C PRO A 57 18.62 14.65 10.32
N LEU A 58 18.40 13.33 10.31
CA LEU A 58 18.08 12.59 9.08
C LEU A 58 16.79 13.10 8.42
N LEU A 59 15.81 13.51 9.22
CA LEU A 59 14.50 13.97 8.76
C LEU A 59 14.39 15.51 8.69
N CYS A 60 15.50 16.23 8.84
CA CYS A 60 15.58 17.70 8.79
C CYS A 60 14.65 18.39 9.79
N ASN A 61 14.43 17.79 10.96
CA ASN A 61 13.61 18.34 12.04
C ASN A 61 14.49 19.02 13.11
N SER A 62 15.32 19.99 12.70
CA SER A 62 16.44 20.52 13.49
C SER A 62 16.06 21.37 14.71
N LYS A 63 14.77 21.69 14.91
CA LYS A 63 14.30 22.53 16.03
C LYS A 63 13.72 21.74 17.21
N CYS A 64 13.59 20.42 17.12
CA CYS A 64 13.10 19.59 18.22
C CYS A 64 14.27 18.96 18.97
N VAL A 65 14.32 19.14 20.29
CA VAL A 65 15.27 18.45 21.18
C VAL A 65 14.49 17.71 22.26
N GLN A 66 14.96 16.53 22.60
CA GLN A 66 14.47 15.75 23.73
C GLN A 66 15.49 15.78 24.87
N GLU A 67 14.99 15.90 26.11
CA GLU A 67 15.81 15.90 27.31
C GLU A 67 15.27 14.89 28.32
N VAL A 68 16.19 14.19 29.00
CA VAL A 68 15.82 13.29 30.10
C VAL A 68 15.72 14.10 31.37
N ILE A 69 14.55 14.05 32.00
CA ILE A 69 14.26 14.74 33.25
C ILE A 69 14.05 13.71 34.36
N ASN A 70 14.61 13.97 35.54
CA ASN A 70 14.39 13.18 36.74
C ASN A 70 13.26 13.77 37.58
N ILE A 71 12.21 12.99 37.82
CA ILE A 71 11.07 13.36 38.65
C ILE A 71 11.34 12.91 40.09
N PRO A 72 11.26 13.81 41.09
CA PRO A 72 11.39 13.43 42.49
C PRO A 72 10.39 12.33 42.88
N LEU A 73 10.83 11.31 43.62
CA LEU A 73 9.99 10.14 43.95
C LEU A 73 8.67 10.53 44.66
N LYS A 74 8.72 11.52 45.55
CA LYS A 74 7.53 12.05 46.23
C LYS A 74 6.50 12.61 45.25
N GLU A 75 6.95 13.38 44.26
CA GLU A 75 6.07 13.91 43.22
C GLU A 75 5.55 12.81 42.29
N LEU A 76 6.37 11.80 41.99
CA LEU A 76 5.98 10.65 41.17
C LEU A 76 4.84 9.85 41.82
N ASP A 77 4.91 9.63 43.14
CA ASP A 77 3.87 8.94 43.90
C ASP A 77 2.54 9.71 43.92
N GLU A 78 2.61 11.03 44.10
CA GLU A 78 1.44 11.91 44.00
C GLU A 78 0.86 11.92 42.57
N LEU A 79 1.74 12.03 41.57
CA LEU A 79 1.37 12.00 40.15
C LEU A 79 0.65 10.70 39.80
N ARG A 80 1.14 9.55 40.30
CA ARG A 80 0.52 8.24 40.07
C ARG A 80 -0.91 8.18 40.59
N LYS A 81 -1.17 8.74 41.78
CA LYS A 81 -2.53 8.80 42.37
C LYS A 81 -3.47 9.65 41.52
N VAL A 82 -3.02 10.83 41.09
CA VAL A 82 -3.83 11.72 40.23
C VAL A 82 -4.05 11.09 38.85
N LEU A 83 -3.02 10.49 38.26
CA LEU A 83 -3.14 9.84 36.96
C LEU A 83 -4.11 8.65 36.99
N HIS A 84 -4.21 7.93 38.11
CA HIS A 84 -5.16 6.83 38.22
C HIS A 84 -6.62 7.27 37.98
N THR A 85 -6.99 8.50 38.34
CA THR A 85 -8.36 9.00 38.19
C THR A 85 -8.66 9.49 36.77
N VAL A 86 -7.67 10.02 36.05
CA VAL A 86 -7.86 10.60 34.70
C VAL A 86 -7.57 9.62 33.55
N ARG A 87 -6.83 8.54 33.82
CA ARG A 87 -6.45 7.57 32.78
C ARG A 87 -7.62 6.66 32.39
N PRO A 88 -7.81 6.35 31.10
CA PRO A 88 -8.81 5.39 30.64
C PRO A 88 -8.61 4.00 31.27
N GLU A 89 -9.71 3.32 31.61
CA GLU A 89 -9.69 2.05 32.34
C GLU A 89 -8.84 0.98 31.64
N ASN A 90 -9.04 0.82 30.33
CA ASN A 90 -8.29 -0.11 29.49
C ASN A 90 -6.77 0.18 29.39
N ARG A 91 -6.30 1.34 29.88
CA ARG A 91 -4.89 1.74 29.85
C ARG A 91 -4.20 1.65 31.22
N ARG A 92 -4.92 1.35 32.30
CA ARG A 92 -4.38 1.31 33.68
C ARG A 92 -3.46 0.13 33.98
N ILE A 93 -3.41 -0.89 33.11
CA ILE A 93 -2.65 -2.16 33.28
C ILE A 93 -1.15 -1.93 33.52
N LYS A 94 -0.52 -0.97 32.82
CA LYS A 94 0.88 -0.58 33.05
C LYS A 94 0.91 0.69 33.91
N SER A 95 0.85 0.49 35.24
CA SER A 95 0.73 1.57 36.22
C SER A 95 2.05 1.98 36.87
N VAL A 96 3.12 1.20 36.69
CA VAL A 96 4.45 1.55 37.16
C VAL A 96 5.00 2.65 36.25
N LEU A 97 5.39 3.77 36.85
CA LEU A 97 5.92 4.92 36.14
C LEU A 97 7.41 5.05 36.46
N SER A 98 8.22 5.29 35.43
CA SER A 98 9.63 5.58 35.65
C SER A 98 9.79 6.95 36.32
N LYS A 99 10.81 7.08 37.17
CA LYS A 99 11.27 8.37 37.67
C LYS A 99 11.94 9.22 36.58
N TYR A 100 12.33 8.61 35.46
CA TYR A 100 12.84 9.34 34.31
C TYR A 100 11.72 9.59 33.31
N ALA A 101 11.61 10.83 32.86
CA ALA A 101 10.67 11.26 31.84
C ALA A 101 11.39 12.00 30.72
N ILE A 102 10.77 12.07 29.55
CA ILE A 102 11.33 12.77 28.40
C ILE A 102 10.58 14.09 28.24
N GLN A 103 11.26 15.22 28.42
CA GLN A 103 10.73 16.54 28.08
C GLN A 103 11.00 16.81 26.61
N THR A 104 9.99 17.29 25.89
CA THR A 104 10.13 17.68 24.48
C THR A 104 9.09 18.74 24.11
N LEU A 105 9.23 19.32 22.93
CA LEU A 105 8.31 20.33 22.42
C LEU A 105 6.90 19.76 22.27
N ASN A 106 5.90 20.55 22.63
CA ASN A 106 4.51 20.23 22.39
C ASN A 106 4.20 20.39 20.90
N LEU A 107 4.28 19.28 20.17
CA LEU A 107 4.02 19.23 18.74
C LEU A 107 2.53 19.34 18.38
N THR A 108 1.64 19.73 19.29
CA THR A 108 0.21 19.96 19.01
C THR A 108 -0.18 21.44 19.07
N ILE A 109 0.75 22.31 19.49
CA ILE A 109 0.58 23.76 19.49
C ILE A 109 1.75 24.41 18.75
N LEU A 110 1.49 25.48 18.00
CA LEU A 110 2.55 26.22 17.31
C LEU A 110 3.35 27.03 18.33
N SER A 111 2.65 27.81 19.15
CA SER A 111 3.23 28.64 20.21
C SER A 111 2.18 28.87 21.30
N PRO A 112 2.57 28.87 22.60
CA PRO A 112 1.66 29.26 23.68
C PRO A 112 1.23 30.72 23.59
N LYS A 113 1.89 31.55 22.76
CA LYS A 113 1.50 32.94 22.49
C LYS A 113 0.30 33.04 21.53
N CYS A 114 0.03 32.01 20.73
CA CYS A 114 -1.12 31.98 19.83
C CYS A 114 -2.39 31.63 20.61
N PRO A 115 -3.44 32.48 20.58
CA PRO A 115 -4.75 32.13 21.15
C PRO A 115 -5.38 30.89 20.50
N THR A 116 -5.11 30.68 19.21
CA THR A 116 -5.63 29.53 18.47
C THR A 116 -4.49 28.73 17.86
N ASN A 117 -4.49 27.42 18.12
CA ASN A 117 -3.52 26.49 17.57
C ASN A 117 -4.26 25.29 17.01
N TYR A 118 -4.08 25.01 15.73
CA TYR A 118 -4.57 23.78 15.13
C TYR A 118 -3.39 22.89 14.78
N CYS A 119 -3.58 21.58 14.83
CA CYS A 119 -2.55 20.66 14.38
C CYS A 119 -3.15 19.41 13.77
N ILE A 120 -2.65 18.99 12.61
CA ILE A 120 -3.01 17.71 12.00
C ILE A 120 -1.87 16.71 12.22
N GLU A 121 -2.22 15.51 12.70
CA GLU A 121 -1.32 14.36 12.81
C GLU A 121 -1.65 13.38 11.68
N ILE A 122 -0.68 13.11 10.81
CA ILE A 122 -0.78 12.13 9.72
C ILE A 122 0.21 11.01 9.99
N LYS A 123 -0.26 9.76 9.99
CA LYS A 123 0.58 8.57 10.05
C LYS A 123 0.70 7.99 8.64
N PRO A 124 1.72 8.40 7.86
CA PRO A 124 1.70 8.24 6.40
C PRO A 124 1.94 6.79 5.96
N LYS A 125 2.56 5.95 6.80
CA LYS A 125 2.94 4.56 6.49
C LYS A 125 3.97 4.49 5.35
N GLU A 126 4.17 3.29 4.82
CA GLU A 126 5.20 2.99 3.82
C GLU A 126 4.81 3.52 2.43
N GLY A 127 5.57 4.50 1.93
CA GLY A 127 5.31 5.23 0.70
C GLY A 127 5.88 4.64 -0.59
N PHE A 128 6.34 3.38 -0.58
CA PHE A 128 6.83 2.68 -1.78
C PHE A 128 6.27 1.26 -1.87
N LEU A 129 6.26 0.70 -3.08
CA LEU A 129 5.86 -0.68 -3.30
C LEU A 129 7.06 -1.60 -3.12
N ALA A 130 7.13 -2.27 -1.97
CA ALA A 130 8.20 -3.22 -1.67
C ALA A 130 8.30 -4.32 -2.75
N SER A 131 9.53 -4.70 -3.10
CA SER A 131 9.78 -5.62 -4.22
C SER A 131 9.03 -6.96 -4.12
N ARG A 132 8.87 -7.52 -2.92
CA ARG A 132 8.13 -8.77 -2.67
C ARG A 132 6.61 -8.65 -2.91
N LEU A 133 6.07 -7.43 -2.89
CA LEU A 133 4.64 -7.15 -3.02
C LEU A 133 4.27 -6.69 -4.44
N LYS A 134 5.26 -6.45 -5.31
CA LYS A 134 5.05 -6.08 -6.72
C LYS A 134 4.10 -7.03 -7.47
N PRO A 135 4.19 -8.38 -7.33
CA PRO A 135 3.28 -9.28 -8.03
C PRO A 135 1.80 -9.14 -7.64
N LEU A 136 1.50 -8.54 -6.48
CA LEU A 136 0.13 -8.31 -6.01
C LEU A 136 -0.41 -6.93 -6.40
N SER A 137 0.42 -6.06 -7.00
CA SER A 137 0.06 -4.67 -7.35
C SER A 137 -0.55 -3.87 -6.19
N LYS A 138 -0.27 -4.23 -4.93
CA LYS A 138 -0.79 -3.58 -3.73
C LYS A 138 0.32 -3.31 -2.72
N CYS A 139 0.33 -2.09 -2.16
CA CYS A 139 1.30 -1.71 -1.14
C CYS A 139 1.03 -2.42 0.20
N TYR A 140 2.03 -2.38 1.10
CA TYR A 140 1.95 -3.02 2.42
C TYR A 140 0.71 -2.56 3.21
N TYR A 141 0.37 -1.27 3.18
CA TYR A 141 -0.81 -0.76 3.91
C TYR A 141 -2.11 -1.33 3.37
N CYS A 142 -2.32 -1.29 2.06
CA CYS A 142 -3.54 -1.78 1.42
C CYS A 142 -3.71 -3.29 1.64
N LEU A 143 -2.63 -4.07 1.57
CA LEU A 143 -2.66 -5.51 1.91
C LEU A 143 -2.99 -5.74 3.40
N LYS A 144 -2.43 -4.93 4.29
CA LYS A 144 -2.68 -5.04 5.74
C LYS A 144 -4.12 -4.76 6.12
N GLN A 145 -4.88 -4.01 5.33
CA GLN A 145 -6.31 -3.81 5.55
C GLN A 145 -7.08 -5.13 5.48
N TYR A 146 -6.72 -6.05 4.56
CA TYR A 146 -7.34 -7.38 4.50
C TYR A 146 -7.07 -8.20 5.76
N LEU A 147 -5.81 -8.21 6.23
CA LEU A 147 -5.44 -8.90 7.47
C LEU A 147 -6.14 -8.31 8.70
N LYS A 148 -6.33 -6.99 8.75
CA LYS A 148 -7.08 -6.33 9.84
C LYS A 148 -8.56 -6.73 9.81
N LEU A 149 -9.16 -6.81 8.62
CA LEU A 149 -10.56 -7.20 8.43
C LEU A 149 -10.78 -8.66 8.84
N GLU A 150 -9.93 -9.58 8.39
CA GLU A 150 -9.97 -11.00 8.79
C GLU A 150 -9.87 -11.18 10.31
N LYS A 151 -9.07 -10.35 10.98
CA LYS A 151 -8.91 -10.34 12.45
C LYS A 151 -9.99 -9.53 13.18
N SER A 152 -10.99 -9.00 12.49
CA SER A 152 -12.02 -8.13 13.07
C SER A 152 -11.45 -6.93 13.85
N HIS A 153 -10.28 -6.43 13.45
CA HIS A 153 -9.68 -5.22 14.04
C HIS A 153 -10.24 -3.93 13.43
N ILE A 154 -10.91 -4.04 12.28
CA ILE A 154 -11.59 -2.96 11.58
C ILE A 154 -12.91 -3.52 11.02
N GLU A 155 -13.93 -2.67 10.93
CA GLU A 155 -15.22 -3.02 10.33
C GLU A 155 -15.17 -2.93 8.80
N GLU A 156 -14.45 -1.93 8.28
CA GLU A 156 -14.28 -1.70 6.87
C GLU A 156 -12.83 -1.29 6.52
N LYS A 157 -12.43 -1.58 5.28
CA LYS A 157 -11.10 -1.24 4.78
C LYS A 157 -11.02 0.25 4.45
N SER A 158 -9.95 0.90 4.87
CA SER A 158 -9.64 2.24 4.39
C SER A 158 -9.19 2.21 2.92
N SER A 159 -9.71 3.13 2.12
CA SER A 159 -9.28 3.39 0.74
C SER A 159 -7.98 4.22 0.67
N TYR A 160 -7.42 4.62 1.81
CA TYR A 160 -6.15 5.34 1.86
C TYR A 160 -5.01 4.48 1.28
N CYS A 161 -4.23 5.08 0.38
CA CYS A 161 -3.03 4.48 -0.18
C CYS A 161 -1.83 5.41 0.07
N PRO A 162 -0.81 4.96 0.82
CA PRO A 162 0.42 5.73 1.01
C PRO A 162 1.12 6.12 -0.29
N LEU A 163 1.07 5.29 -1.33
CA LEU A 163 1.73 5.62 -2.61
C LEU A 163 1.13 6.88 -3.24
N ASP A 164 -0.15 7.15 -3.00
CA ASP A 164 -0.82 8.37 -3.48
C ASP A 164 -0.36 9.60 -2.69
N LEU A 165 -0.21 9.49 -1.36
CA LEU A 165 0.32 10.56 -0.54
C LEU A 165 1.78 10.89 -0.90
N PHE A 166 2.61 9.87 -1.11
CA PHE A 166 4.03 10.04 -1.47
C PHE A 166 4.27 10.26 -2.98
N SER A 167 3.22 10.41 -3.78
CA SER A 167 3.34 10.51 -5.24
C SER A 167 3.93 11.84 -5.71
N GLY A 168 3.73 12.91 -4.94
CA GLY A 168 3.98 14.29 -5.35
C GLY A 168 3.02 14.85 -6.40
N ASN A 169 2.07 14.04 -6.86
CA ASN A 169 0.99 14.48 -7.72
C ASN A 169 -0.14 15.03 -6.83
N LYS A 170 -0.43 16.33 -6.93
CA LYS A 170 -1.38 17.01 -6.02
C LYS A 170 -2.77 16.35 -6.00
N GLU A 171 -3.27 15.85 -7.13
CA GLU A 171 -4.59 15.21 -7.20
C GLU A 171 -4.61 13.85 -6.50
N ARG A 172 -3.55 13.05 -6.66
CA ARG A 172 -3.38 11.80 -5.90
C ARG A 172 -3.23 12.07 -4.41
N MET A 173 -2.48 13.10 -4.03
CA MET A 173 -2.34 13.48 -2.62
C MET A 173 -3.66 13.95 -2.02
N LYS A 174 -4.46 14.75 -2.75
CA LYS A 174 -5.83 15.14 -2.35
C LYS A 174 -6.70 13.91 -2.13
N LEU A 175 -6.68 12.94 -3.05
CA LEU A 175 -7.40 11.67 -2.90
C LEU A 175 -6.95 10.90 -1.64
N ALA A 176 -5.64 10.81 -1.40
CA ALA A 176 -5.11 10.12 -0.23
C ALA A 176 -5.56 10.76 1.08
N LEU A 177 -5.49 12.09 1.17
CA LEU A 177 -5.93 12.83 2.36
C LEU A 177 -7.45 12.77 2.54
N MET A 178 -8.23 12.82 1.45
CA MET A 178 -9.68 12.63 1.52
C MET A 178 -10.05 11.24 2.03
N ASN A 179 -9.37 10.19 1.57
CA ASN A 179 -9.58 8.83 2.06
C ASN A 179 -9.17 8.66 3.55
N LEU A 180 -8.21 9.44 4.03
CA LEU A 180 -7.88 9.52 5.46
C LEU A 180 -8.96 10.27 6.26
N ILE A 181 -9.60 11.27 5.68
CA ILE A 181 -10.75 11.92 6.30
C ILE A 181 -11.91 10.92 6.36
N ASP A 182 -12.23 10.24 5.27
CA ASP A 182 -13.37 9.33 5.21
C ASP A 182 -13.21 8.11 6.15
N ASN A 183 -12.00 7.57 6.30
CA ASN A 183 -11.72 6.45 7.21
C ASN A 183 -10.37 6.68 7.94
N PRO A 184 -10.37 7.43 9.07
CA PRO A 184 -9.14 7.91 9.72
C PRO A 184 -8.33 6.84 10.42
N GLN A 185 -8.97 5.79 10.95
CA GLN A 185 -8.33 4.76 11.78
C GLN A 185 -7.35 5.38 12.79
N ASN A 186 -6.11 4.88 12.84
CA ASN A 186 -5.00 5.47 13.59
C ASN A 186 -4.04 6.26 12.69
N ASN A 187 -4.50 6.69 11.53
CA ASN A 187 -3.72 7.36 10.50
C ASN A 187 -3.94 8.86 10.43
N LEU A 188 -5.05 9.40 10.96
CA LEU A 188 -5.35 10.82 10.95
C LEU A 188 -5.93 11.28 12.31
N LYS A 189 -5.43 12.39 12.84
CA LYS A 189 -6.08 13.14 13.92
C LYS A 189 -5.99 14.64 13.67
N LEU A 190 -6.94 15.40 14.22
CA LEU A 190 -6.92 16.85 14.24
C LEU A 190 -7.02 17.35 15.69
N PHE A 191 -6.25 18.38 16.00
CA PHE A 191 -6.14 18.96 17.32
C PHE A 191 -6.53 20.45 17.29
N ASP A 192 -7.19 20.91 18.35
CA ASP A 192 -7.45 22.32 18.67
C ASP A 192 -6.90 22.61 20.07
N ASN A 193 -5.92 23.52 20.12
CA ASN A 193 -5.20 23.93 21.31
C ASN A 193 -4.70 22.74 22.15
N GLY A 194 -4.21 21.71 21.45
CA GLY A 194 -3.68 20.47 22.02
C GLY A 194 -4.72 19.41 22.37
N GLN A 195 -6.01 19.69 22.23
CA GLN A 195 -7.09 18.72 22.44
C GLN A 195 -7.47 18.04 21.13
N VAL A 196 -7.70 16.73 21.15
CA VAL A 196 -8.12 15.97 19.96
C VAL A 196 -9.58 16.28 19.65
N ILE A 197 -9.84 16.79 18.43
CA ILE A 197 -11.19 17.10 17.94
C ILE A 197 -11.62 16.21 16.77
N TYR A 198 -10.68 15.50 16.13
CA TYR A 198 -10.96 14.51 15.09
C TYR A 198 -10.11 13.26 15.30
N HIS A 199 -10.71 12.07 15.21
CA HIS A 199 -10.06 10.80 15.51
C HIS A 199 -10.73 9.61 14.83
N ALA A 200 -10.34 8.39 15.18
CA ALA A 200 -10.77 7.13 14.56
C ALA A 200 -12.29 6.93 14.44
N ASN A 201 -13.06 7.50 15.38
CA ASN A 201 -14.52 7.33 15.44
C ASN A 201 -15.27 8.52 14.83
N SER A 202 -14.56 9.52 14.32
CA SER A 202 -15.15 10.67 13.67
C SER A 202 -15.51 10.35 12.22
N THR A 203 -16.55 11.03 11.73
CA THR A 203 -17.08 10.90 10.36
C THR A 203 -16.61 12.06 9.48
N LYS A 204 -16.74 11.90 8.15
CA LYS A 204 -16.49 12.98 7.18
C LYS A 204 -17.31 14.25 7.48
N ASN A 205 -18.54 14.09 7.98
CA ASN A 205 -19.40 15.22 8.34
C ASN A 205 -18.83 15.98 9.53
N ASP A 206 -18.33 15.28 10.56
CA ASP A 206 -17.64 15.91 11.69
C ASP A 206 -16.43 16.73 11.21
N PHE A 207 -15.65 16.18 10.27
CA PHE A 207 -14.53 16.90 9.68
C PHE A 207 -14.98 18.17 8.95
N THR A 208 -16.07 18.08 8.17
CA THR A 208 -16.65 19.20 7.44
C THR A 208 -17.08 20.31 8.39
N GLU A 209 -17.75 19.95 9.49
CA GLU A 209 -18.14 20.90 10.53
C GLU A 209 -16.93 21.55 11.20
N ILE A 210 -15.89 20.78 11.50
CA ILE A 210 -14.66 21.31 12.11
C ILE A 210 -14.00 22.33 11.18
N ILE A 211 -13.82 22.01 9.90
CA ILE A 211 -13.22 22.94 8.94
C ILE A 211 -14.05 24.23 8.83
N ARG A 212 -15.38 24.12 8.86
CA ARG A 212 -16.28 25.30 8.90
C ARG A 212 -16.10 26.13 10.16
N ARG A 213 -15.89 25.51 11.33
CA ARG A 213 -15.68 26.20 12.61
C ARG A 213 -14.31 26.87 12.72
N ILE A 214 -13.28 26.29 12.10
CA ILE A 214 -11.92 26.85 12.06
C ILE A 214 -11.90 28.22 11.38
N ASP A 215 -12.79 28.45 10.40
CA ASP A 215 -12.97 29.73 9.67
C ASP A 215 -11.66 30.32 9.06
N ILE A 216 -10.76 29.41 8.69
CA ILE A 216 -9.53 29.70 7.93
C ILE A 216 -9.69 29.29 6.47
N PHE A 217 -10.41 28.18 6.22
CA PHE A 217 -10.54 27.56 4.91
C PHE A 217 -11.99 27.60 4.43
N HIS A 218 -12.21 27.96 3.17
CA HIS A 218 -13.54 28.01 2.56
C HIS A 218 -14.11 26.62 2.26
N SER A 219 -13.25 25.61 2.15
CA SER A 219 -13.63 24.23 1.86
C SER A 219 -12.59 23.24 2.36
N ILE A 220 -12.97 21.96 2.47
CA ILE A 220 -12.02 20.86 2.71
C ILE A 220 -10.93 20.85 1.63
N MET A 221 -11.27 21.13 0.38
CA MET A 221 -10.29 21.12 -0.71
C MET A 221 -9.19 22.17 -0.52
N GLN A 222 -9.54 23.37 -0.06
CA GLN A 222 -8.54 24.40 0.26
C GLN A 222 -7.67 24.00 1.45
N PHE A 223 -8.25 23.34 2.47
CA PHE A 223 -7.49 22.75 3.57
C PHE A 223 -6.50 21.68 3.08
N LEU A 224 -6.94 20.77 2.20
CA LEU A 224 -6.08 19.74 1.64
C LEU A 224 -4.95 20.33 0.81
N GLU A 225 -5.22 21.36 0.01
CA GLU A 225 -4.21 22.07 -0.77
C GLU A 225 -3.16 22.72 0.14
N PHE A 226 -3.60 23.41 1.20
CA PHE A 226 -2.71 23.94 2.24
C PHE A 226 -1.78 22.86 2.85
N ILE A 227 -2.32 21.69 3.19
CA ILE A 227 -1.50 20.56 3.71
C ILE A 227 -0.51 20.05 2.66
N ILE A 228 -0.93 19.92 1.41
CA ILE A 228 -0.10 19.44 0.31
C ILE A 228 1.06 20.40 0.02
N GLU A 229 0.81 21.71 0.01
CA GLU A 229 1.87 22.72 -0.16
C GLU A 229 2.94 22.59 0.93
N ILE A 230 2.52 22.40 2.18
CA ILE A 230 3.46 22.19 3.30
C ILE A 230 4.30 20.93 3.09
N LEU A 231 3.67 19.83 2.66
CA LEU A 231 4.35 18.55 2.46
C LEU A 231 5.34 18.55 1.28
N LEU A 232 5.07 19.34 0.24
CA LEU A 232 5.89 19.45 -0.97
C LEU A 232 6.93 20.58 -0.92
N LYS A 233 6.86 21.47 0.08
CA LYS A 233 7.78 22.61 0.22
C LYS A 233 9.25 22.16 0.24
N ASP A 234 10.08 22.89 -0.52
CA ASP A 234 11.53 22.75 -0.46
C ASP A 234 12.07 23.27 0.89
N ILE A 235 12.74 22.39 1.65
CA ILE A 235 13.30 22.72 2.96
C ILE A 235 14.46 23.72 2.86
N LYS A 236 15.13 23.83 1.71
CA LYS A 236 16.30 24.70 1.52
C LYS A 236 15.93 26.15 1.19
N LYS A 237 14.66 26.42 0.88
CA LYS A 237 14.18 27.77 0.56
C LYS A 237 13.58 28.40 1.81
N ASP A 238 14.37 29.25 2.46
CA ASP A 238 13.90 30.11 3.54
C ASP A 238 12.99 31.19 2.96
N ASN A 239 11.70 31.14 3.30
CA ASN A 239 10.73 32.23 3.16
C ASN A 239 10.35 32.69 1.73
N ASP A 240 9.98 31.77 0.84
CA ASP A 240 9.15 32.17 -0.31
C ASP A 240 7.71 32.45 0.17
N CYS A 241 7.24 33.68 -0.06
CA CYS A 241 5.83 34.05 0.01
C CYS A 241 5.05 33.13 -0.94
N PHE A 242 4.11 32.35 -0.40
CA PHE A 242 3.28 31.49 -1.24
C PHE A 242 2.26 32.31 -2.04
N GLU A 243 2.09 31.94 -3.31
CA GLU A 243 1.05 32.44 -4.20
C GLU A 243 -0.35 32.07 -3.66
N ASP A 244 -1.29 32.98 -3.91
CA ASP A 244 -2.67 32.93 -3.43
C ASP A 244 -3.38 31.63 -3.85
N ILE A 245 -3.85 30.82 -2.88
CA ILE A 245 -4.71 29.64 -3.11
C ILE A 245 -6.14 30.09 -3.39
N SER A 246 -6.34 30.96 -4.40
CA SER A 246 -7.62 31.62 -4.63
C SER A 246 -8.53 30.90 -5.64
N ARG A 247 -8.06 29.89 -6.39
CA ARG A 247 -8.92 29.11 -7.31
C ARG A 247 -8.46 27.65 -7.47
N GLY A 248 -8.88 26.77 -6.56
CA GLY A 248 -8.75 25.33 -6.76
C GLY A 248 -9.63 24.87 -7.93
N ALA A 249 -9.04 24.23 -8.93
CA ALA A 249 -9.78 23.51 -9.97
C ALA A 249 -10.70 22.46 -9.32
N GLY A 250 -11.89 22.26 -9.88
CA GLY A 250 -12.86 21.30 -9.35
C GLY A 250 -12.25 19.92 -9.11
N TYR A 251 -12.50 19.36 -7.93
CA TYR A 251 -12.14 17.99 -7.61
C TYR A 251 -13.01 17.04 -8.42
N TYR A 252 -12.41 16.29 -9.33
CA TYR A 252 -13.07 15.15 -9.95
C TYR A 252 -12.70 13.90 -9.17
N PRO A 253 -13.67 13.17 -8.59
CA PRO A 253 -13.38 11.95 -7.86
C PRO A 253 -12.72 10.94 -8.81
N LEU A 254 -11.42 10.73 -8.63
CA LEU A 254 -10.72 9.62 -9.25
C LEU A 254 -11.34 8.33 -8.71
N LYS A 255 -11.84 7.47 -9.60
CA LYS A 255 -12.35 6.16 -9.21
C LYS A 255 -11.30 5.40 -8.40
N VAL A 256 -11.72 4.85 -7.25
CA VAL A 256 -10.89 3.93 -6.46
C VAL A 256 -10.48 2.78 -7.38
N LYS A 257 -9.17 2.63 -7.60
CA LYS A 257 -8.62 1.54 -8.41
C LYS A 257 -8.30 0.36 -7.52
N ASP A 258 -8.49 -0.85 -8.04
CA ASP A 258 -8.11 -2.07 -7.32
C ASP A 258 -6.58 -2.20 -7.15
N GLU A 259 -5.80 -1.51 -7.98
CA GLU A 259 -4.33 -1.55 -7.95
C GLU A 259 -3.72 -0.26 -7.40
N CYS A 260 -2.62 -0.41 -6.68
CA CYS A 260 -1.83 0.72 -6.22
C CYS A 260 -1.00 1.30 -7.37
N ILE A 261 -1.16 2.60 -7.63
CA ILE A 261 -0.43 3.28 -8.70
C ILE A 261 1.02 3.52 -8.27
N THR A 262 1.97 2.90 -8.98
CA THR A 262 3.41 3.07 -8.78
C THR A 262 4.05 4.08 -9.72
N LYS A 263 3.37 4.45 -10.81
CA LYS A 263 3.86 5.47 -11.74
C LYS A 263 4.05 6.78 -10.99
N THR A 264 5.31 7.13 -10.81
CA THR A 264 5.74 8.43 -10.35
C THR A 264 5.74 9.34 -11.57
N ASP A 265 5.03 10.46 -11.53
CA ASP A 265 5.15 11.45 -12.58
C ASP A 265 6.60 11.90 -12.73
N ARG A 266 6.96 12.43 -13.91
CA ARG A 266 8.27 13.07 -14.17
C ARG A 266 8.61 14.18 -13.15
N ASP A 267 7.63 14.60 -12.35
CA ASP A 267 7.70 15.61 -11.29
C ASP A 267 8.41 15.20 -9.99
N GLN A 268 8.87 13.95 -9.79
CA GLN A 268 9.69 13.60 -8.61
C GLN A 268 10.95 14.48 -8.46
N LYS A 269 11.49 14.99 -9.58
CA LYS A 269 12.58 15.96 -9.56
C LYS A 269 12.19 17.30 -8.92
N ARG A 270 10.93 17.74 -8.99
CA ARG A 270 10.49 19.05 -8.48
C ARG A 270 10.42 19.12 -6.95
N PHE A 271 10.22 18.01 -6.25
CA PHE A 271 10.07 17.98 -4.78
C PHE A 271 11.12 17.12 -4.07
N HIS A 272 12.26 16.83 -4.71
CA HIS A 272 13.34 16.02 -4.13
C HIS A 272 13.91 16.60 -2.81
N ASN A 273 13.80 17.91 -2.61
CA ASN A 273 14.22 18.55 -1.36
C ASN A 273 13.11 18.63 -0.30
N SER A 274 11.89 18.17 -0.61
CA SER A 274 10.78 18.19 0.33
C SER A 274 10.98 17.24 1.49
N PHE A 275 10.31 17.54 2.60
CA PHE A 275 10.28 16.66 3.77
C PHE A 275 9.75 15.27 3.41
N LEU A 276 8.65 15.21 2.64
CA LEU A 276 8.01 13.96 2.30
C LEU A 276 8.91 13.06 1.44
N TYR A 277 9.69 13.64 0.52
CA TYR A 277 10.67 12.91 -0.26
C TYR A 277 11.82 12.38 0.60
N LYS A 278 12.37 13.20 1.51
CA LYS A 278 13.45 12.77 2.42
C LYS A 278 12.99 11.62 3.32
N LEU A 279 11.77 11.71 3.87
CA LEU A 279 11.16 10.63 4.62
C LEU A 279 11.07 9.35 3.78
N LEU A 280 10.61 9.44 2.53
CA LEU A 280 10.55 8.31 1.61
C LEU A 280 11.91 7.66 1.36
N GLN A 281 12.99 8.44 1.24
CA GLN A 281 14.34 7.88 1.07
C GLN A 281 14.77 7.03 2.26
N ILE A 282 14.50 7.50 3.49
CA ILE A 282 14.78 6.72 4.70
C ILE A 282 13.91 5.44 4.75
N GLN A 283 12.64 5.52 4.34
CA GLN A 283 11.79 4.35 4.26
C GLN A 283 12.33 3.30 3.27
N LYS A 284 12.90 3.73 2.14
CA LYS A 284 13.44 2.86 1.09
C LYS A 284 14.73 2.13 1.47
N LEU A 285 15.38 2.49 2.58
CA LEU A 285 16.60 1.80 3.04
C LEU A 285 16.40 0.29 3.19
N SER A 286 15.18 -0.18 3.47
CA SER A 286 14.91 -1.62 3.63
C SER A 286 14.40 -2.34 2.37
N ASP A 287 14.25 -1.70 1.20
CA ASP A 287 13.56 -2.31 0.04
C ASP A 287 14.32 -3.53 -0.53
N ASN A 288 15.66 -3.49 -0.48
CA ASN A 288 16.53 -4.51 -1.07
C ASN A 288 17.33 -5.32 -0.04
N ILE A 289 16.99 -5.24 1.24
CA ILE A 289 17.76 -5.92 2.28
C ILE A 289 17.20 -7.32 2.50
N ASN A 290 17.95 -8.34 2.05
CA ASN A 290 17.67 -9.72 2.39
C ASN A 290 18.26 -10.05 3.76
N ILE A 291 17.52 -9.74 4.82
CA ILE A 291 17.95 -10.03 6.19
C ILE A 291 17.68 -11.51 6.48
N ASP A 292 18.74 -12.29 6.69
CA ASP A 292 18.63 -13.60 7.33
C ASP A 292 18.45 -13.43 8.84
N VAL A 293 17.22 -13.11 9.22
CA VAL A 293 16.87 -12.77 10.59
C VAL A 293 17.00 -13.96 11.56
N LYS A 294 17.21 -15.20 11.06
CA LYS A 294 17.43 -16.38 11.91
C LYS A 294 18.82 -16.41 12.55
N ALA A 295 19.78 -15.68 11.98
CA ALA A 295 21.16 -15.60 12.48
C ALA A 295 21.38 -14.48 13.52
N ILE A 296 20.34 -13.67 13.80
CA ILE A 296 20.46 -12.52 14.71
C ILE A 296 20.03 -12.96 16.10
N GLU A 297 21.01 -13.36 16.91
CA GLU A 297 20.85 -13.68 18.34
C GLU A 297 20.65 -12.41 19.20
N ASP A 298 20.93 -11.23 18.64
CA ASP A 298 20.80 -9.96 19.34
C ASP A 298 19.32 -9.52 19.50
N GLU A 299 18.81 -9.59 20.74
CA GLU A 299 17.51 -9.03 21.13
C GLU A 299 17.57 -7.53 21.51
N GLY A 300 18.77 -6.95 21.44
CA GLY A 300 19.16 -5.70 22.05
C GLY A 300 18.85 -4.45 21.24
N MET A 301 19.41 -3.35 21.76
CA MET A 301 19.35 -2.00 21.20
C MET A 301 20.78 -1.48 20.98
N GLU A 302 21.76 -2.39 20.80
CA GLU A 302 23.18 -2.05 20.70
C GLU A 302 23.46 -1.14 19.50
N TYR A 303 22.73 -1.36 18.41
CA TYR A 303 22.78 -0.51 17.22
C TYR A 303 22.55 0.98 17.52
N VAL A 304 21.78 1.31 18.56
CA VAL A 304 21.50 2.70 18.96
C VAL A 304 22.80 3.40 19.33
N GLU A 305 23.63 2.75 20.14
CA GLU A 305 24.92 3.26 20.58
C GLU A 305 25.93 3.29 19.43
N THR A 306 25.97 2.23 18.61
CA THR A 306 26.82 2.19 17.41
C THR A 306 26.56 3.39 16.49
N LEU A 307 25.30 3.66 16.17
CA LEU A 307 24.93 4.75 15.25
C LEU A 307 25.21 6.13 15.85
N VAL A 308 24.92 6.34 17.14
CA VAL A 308 25.21 7.61 17.83
C VAL A 308 26.73 7.85 17.87
N ASN A 309 27.50 6.84 18.26
CA ASN A 309 28.96 6.92 18.34
C ASN A 309 29.57 7.19 16.95
N GLN A 310 29.05 6.57 15.90
CA GLN A 310 29.50 6.83 14.53
C GLN A 310 29.28 8.30 14.13
N VAL A 311 28.11 8.87 14.43
CA VAL A 311 27.81 10.28 14.15
C VAL A 311 28.74 11.20 14.93
N GLN A 312 28.94 10.94 16.23
CA GLN A 312 29.72 11.81 17.11
C GLN A 312 31.22 11.71 16.85
N ALA A 313 31.77 10.49 16.76
CA ALA A 313 33.21 10.27 16.57
C ALA A 313 33.73 10.82 15.23
N GLN A 314 32.87 10.84 14.21
CA GLN A 314 33.20 11.36 12.88
C GLN A 314 32.70 12.80 12.67
N ASN A 315 32.15 13.43 13.72
CA ASN A 315 31.61 14.80 13.69
C ASN A 315 30.63 15.06 12.54
N LEU A 316 29.75 14.09 12.28
CA LEU A 316 28.82 14.14 11.15
C LEU A 316 27.62 15.04 11.44
N ASN A 317 27.53 16.18 10.74
CA ASN A 317 26.27 16.91 10.64
C ASN A 317 25.30 16.27 9.62
N LEU A 318 24.39 15.41 10.08
CA LEU A 318 23.41 14.74 9.22
C LEU A 318 22.32 15.68 8.62
N ASN A 319 22.32 16.97 8.95
CA ASN A 319 21.53 17.97 8.21
C ASN A 319 22.17 18.30 6.84
N VAL A 320 23.47 18.02 6.66
CA VAL A 320 24.20 18.20 5.41
C VAL A 320 24.03 16.95 4.53
N ASP A 321 23.65 17.16 3.26
CA ASP A 321 23.32 16.06 2.35
C ASP A 321 24.50 15.09 2.14
N GLN A 322 25.73 15.59 1.97
CA GLN A 322 26.92 14.76 1.79
C GLN A 322 27.20 13.86 3.01
N HIS A 323 27.10 14.41 4.21
CA HIS A 323 27.29 13.64 5.45
C HIS A 323 26.19 12.59 5.63
N ARG A 324 24.95 12.95 5.30
CA ARG A 324 23.81 12.03 5.33
C ARG A 324 24.00 10.87 4.37
N GLU A 325 24.39 11.14 3.13
CA GLU A 325 24.64 10.11 2.13
C GLU A 325 25.77 9.17 2.54
N TRP A 326 26.87 9.71 3.06
CA TRP A 326 27.99 8.93 3.56
C TRP A 326 27.57 8.05 4.75
N PHE A 327 26.83 8.62 5.71
CA PHE A 327 26.32 7.88 6.86
C PHE A 327 25.41 6.72 6.42
N LEU A 328 24.42 6.99 5.57
CA LEU A 328 23.48 5.96 5.10
C LEU A 328 24.15 4.85 4.28
N LYS A 329 25.27 5.14 3.61
CA LYS A 329 26.06 4.14 2.86
C LYS A 329 26.99 3.30 3.75
N SER A 330 27.34 3.78 4.93
CA SER A 330 28.33 3.15 5.81
C SER A 330 27.73 2.31 6.94
N ILE A 331 26.44 2.47 7.22
CA ILE A 331 25.75 1.72 8.27
C ILE A 331 25.46 0.27 7.85
N ASP A 332 25.46 -0.62 8.83
CA ASP A 332 25.05 -2.01 8.65
C ASP A 332 23.61 -2.11 8.05
N PRO A 333 23.36 -3.03 7.10
CA PRO A 333 22.04 -3.18 6.49
C PRO A 333 20.90 -3.44 7.49
N VAL A 334 21.13 -4.19 8.58
CA VAL A 334 20.12 -4.40 9.63
C VAL A 334 19.80 -3.09 10.34
N HIS A 335 20.82 -2.28 10.65
CA HIS A 335 20.63 -0.95 11.26
C HIS A 335 19.84 -0.04 10.31
N ALA A 336 20.17 -0.04 9.02
CA ALA A 336 19.43 0.69 7.99
C ALA A 336 17.96 0.25 7.90
N ALA A 337 17.68 -1.05 8.02
CA ALA A 337 16.32 -1.58 8.07
C ALA A 337 15.55 -1.15 9.33
N LEU A 338 16.22 -0.99 10.47
CA LEU A 338 15.61 -0.45 11.69
C LEU A 338 15.28 1.04 11.55
N LEU A 339 16.19 1.85 10.98
CA LEU A 339 15.90 3.26 10.65
C LEU A 339 14.69 3.38 9.72
N SER A 340 14.64 2.53 8.69
CA SER A 340 13.50 2.41 7.78
C SER A 340 12.21 2.04 8.50
N ALA A 341 12.25 1.06 9.42
CA ALA A 341 11.10 0.65 10.19
C ALA A 341 10.56 1.79 11.07
N ILE A 342 11.44 2.60 11.68
CA ILE A 342 11.06 3.79 12.44
C ILE A 342 10.39 4.82 11.52
N ALA A 343 10.99 5.14 10.37
CA ALA A 343 10.45 6.08 9.39
C ALA A 343 9.08 5.66 8.83
N LYS A 344 8.78 4.36 8.76
CA LYS A 344 7.46 3.84 8.31
C LYS A 344 6.36 3.95 9.36
N ASP A 345 6.72 4.02 10.64
CA ASP A 345 5.78 4.08 11.75
C ASP A 345 5.68 5.47 12.41
N CYS A 346 6.50 6.43 11.98
CA CYS A 346 6.47 7.81 12.46
C CYS A 346 5.15 8.53 12.14
N SER A 347 4.90 9.64 12.83
CA SER A 347 3.77 10.54 12.56
C SER A 347 4.26 11.93 12.18
N ILE A 348 3.67 12.50 11.13
CA ILE A 348 3.90 13.87 10.67
C ILE A 348 2.92 14.78 11.40
N MET A 349 3.44 15.83 12.05
CA MET A 349 2.67 16.86 12.73
C MET A 349 2.77 18.15 11.94
N ILE A 350 1.65 18.69 11.46
CA ILE A 350 1.58 20.01 10.84
C ILE A 350 0.72 20.89 11.73
N CYS A 351 1.39 21.73 12.53
CA CYS A 351 0.69 22.69 13.38
C CYS A 351 0.65 24.04 12.72
N PHE A 352 -0.47 24.74 12.84
CA PHE A 352 -0.68 26.03 12.22
C PHE A 352 -1.59 26.92 13.06
N SER A 353 -1.47 28.23 12.83
CA SER A 353 -2.27 29.25 13.51
C SER A 353 -2.60 30.38 12.54
N PRO A 354 -3.83 30.94 12.60
CA PRO A 354 -4.15 32.19 11.91
C PRO A 354 -3.54 33.41 12.63
N ASN A 355 -3.05 33.24 13.86
CA ASN A 355 -2.31 34.27 14.58
C ASN A 355 -0.87 34.30 14.05
N PHE A 356 -0.60 35.20 13.09
CA PHE A 356 0.69 35.30 12.43
C PHE A 356 1.83 35.55 13.43
N LEU A 357 2.87 34.75 13.28
CA LEU A 357 4.13 34.81 14.01
C LEU A 357 5.27 34.74 12.99
N GLU A 358 6.15 35.75 13.03
CA GLU A 358 7.22 35.96 12.05
C GLU A 358 8.34 34.91 12.16
N GLU A 359 8.53 34.33 13.34
CA GLU A 359 9.54 33.30 13.60
C GLU A 359 9.22 31.93 12.96
N PHE A 360 8.01 31.76 12.42
CA PHE A 360 7.54 30.53 11.76
C PHE A 360 7.35 30.71 10.26
N SER A 361 7.48 29.61 9.51
CA SER A 361 7.05 29.59 8.10
C SER A 361 5.55 29.90 8.01
N TYR A 362 5.10 30.49 6.91
CA TYR A 362 3.68 30.78 6.70
C TYR A 362 3.24 30.49 5.26
N ILE A 363 1.94 30.28 5.08
CA ILE A 363 1.27 30.27 3.77
C ILE A 363 0.28 31.43 3.75
N GLN A 364 0.22 32.15 2.64
CA GLN A 364 -0.75 33.23 2.43
C GLN A 364 -2.02 32.66 1.77
N LEU A 365 -3.17 32.89 2.40
CA LEU A 365 -4.50 32.54 1.90
C LEU A 365 -5.31 33.85 1.73
N GLY A 366 -5.35 34.38 0.51
CA GLY A 366 -5.87 35.73 0.25
C GLY A 366 -5.13 36.79 1.08
N THR A 367 -5.86 37.42 2.01
CA THR A 367 -5.31 38.45 2.91
C THR A 367 -4.77 37.90 4.23
N LYS A 368 -5.03 36.62 4.57
CA LYS A 368 -4.62 36.01 5.83
C LYS A 368 -3.26 35.32 5.68
N LYS A 369 -2.33 35.54 6.61
CA LYS A 369 -1.09 34.77 6.73
C LYS A 369 -1.25 33.70 7.81
N ILE A 370 -1.08 32.44 7.42
CA ILE A 370 -1.21 31.29 8.32
C ILE A 370 0.19 30.77 8.64
N SER A 371 0.66 31.03 9.87
CA SER A 371 1.94 30.50 10.34
C SER A 371 1.81 29.00 10.62
N TYR A 372 2.87 28.24 10.33
CA TYR A 372 2.89 26.80 10.52
C TYR A 372 4.28 26.25 10.87
N ARG A 373 4.29 25.04 11.42
CA ARG A 373 5.47 24.22 11.68
C ARG A 373 5.18 22.77 11.29
N LEU A 374 6.05 22.20 10.45
CA LEU A 374 6.09 20.77 10.18
C LEU A 374 7.07 20.10 11.16
N SER A 375 6.67 18.99 11.74
CA SER A 375 7.48 18.21 12.70
C SER A 375 7.18 16.72 12.57
N VAL A 376 8.02 15.89 13.18
CA VAL A 376 7.86 14.42 13.19
C VAL A 376 7.97 13.89 14.61
N THR A 377 7.14 12.89 14.92
CA THR A 377 7.14 12.18 16.21
C THR A 377 7.10 10.65 16.00
N ASP A 378 7.14 9.90 17.10
CA ASP A 378 7.26 8.44 17.15
C ASP A 378 8.56 7.92 16.50
N LEU A 379 9.69 8.54 16.87
CA LEU A 379 11.03 8.26 16.32
C LEU A 379 11.89 7.40 17.24
N GLU A 380 11.30 6.81 18.29
CA GLU A 380 12.05 5.99 19.24
C GLU A 380 12.64 4.75 18.55
N PRO A 381 13.81 4.29 19.00
CA PRO A 381 14.44 3.13 18.40
C PRO A 381 13.58 1.87 18.54
N LYS A 382 13.63 1.02 17.50
CA LYS A 382 12.86 -0.22 17.41
C LYS A 382 13.75 -1.41 17.68
N LYS A 383 13.19 -2.41 18.34
CA LYS A 383 13.86 -3.70 18.55
C LYS A 383 13.97 -4.48 17.24
N ILE A 384 15.03 -5.28 17.10
CA ILE A 384 15.28 -6.17 15.95
C ILE A 384 14.08 -7.07 15.65
N LYS A 385 13.40 -7.61 16.69
CA LYS A 385 12.18 -8.42 16.54
C LYS A 385 11.04 -7.75 15.77
N SER A 386 11.05 -6.42 15.62
CA SER A 386 10.08 -5.72 14.78
C SER A 386 10.22 -6.08 13.30
N LEU A 387 11.43 -6.38 12.84
CA LEU A 387 11.73 -6.83 11.48
C LEU A 387 11.23 -8.27 11.25
N LEU A 388 11.44 -9.16 12.23
CA LEU A 388 10.85 -10.53 12.23
C LEU A 388 9.33 -10.49 12.07
N LYS A 389 8.68 -9.75 12.97
CA LYS A 389 7.22 -9.59 12.97
C LYS A 389 6.73 -9.02 11.64
N ARG A 390 7.49 -8.11 11.02
CA ARG A 390 7.15 -7.59 9.70
C ARG A 390 7.16 -8.70 8.65
N LYS A 391 8.22 -9.50 8.57
CA LYS A 391 8.35 -10.60 7.60
C LYS A 391 7.21 -11.62 7.73
N GLU A 392 6.88 -12.02 8.96
CA GLU A 392 5.74 -12.90 9.22
C GLU A 392 4.41 -12.27 8.78
N THR A 393 4.22 -10.98 9.05
CA THR A 393 3.02 -10.25 8.64
C THR A 393 2.92 -10.19 7.12
N GLU A 394 4.03 -9.93 6.41
CA GLU A 394 4.06 -9.93 4.95
C GLU A 394 3.66 -11.28 4.35
N SER A 395 4.23 -12.38 4.84
CA SER A 395 3.83 -13.72 4.39
C SER A 395 2.34 -13.96 4.56
N ARG A 396 1.79 -13.68 5.76
CA ARG A 396 0.35 -13.84 6.02
C ARG A 396 -0.52 -12.99 5.08
N MET A 397 -0.14 -11.74 4.84
CA MET A 397 -0.87 -10.86 3.92
C MET A 397 -0.85 -11.37 2.48
N ILE A 398 0.30 -11.89 2.02
CA ILE A 398 0.42 -12.49 0.70
C ILE A 398 -0.50 -13.72 0.59
N ASP A 399 -0.51 -14.57 1.61
CA ASP A 399 -1.35 -15.78 1.63
C ASP A 399 -2.84 -15.43 1.59
N ILE A 400 -3.27 -14.44 2.39
CA ILE A 400 -4.66 -13.95 2.38
C ILE A 400 -5.03 -13.41 1.00
N CYS A 401 -4.17 -12.59 0.38
CA CYS A 401 -4.48 -12.04 -0.93
C CYS A 401 -4.50 -13.10 -2.03
N LYS A 402 -3.59 -14.08 -2.00
CA LYS A 402 -3.65 -15.24 -2.90
C LYS A 402 -4.93 -16.05 -2.71
N ASN A 403 -5.36 -16.25 -1.47
CA ASN A 403 -6.61 -16.93 -1.16
C ASN A 403 -7.83 -16.15 -1.66
N ILE A 404 -7.84 -14.82 -1.54
CA ILE A 404 -8.91 -13.96 -2.07
C ILE A 404 -8.92 -13.97 -3.61
N GLN A 405 -7.77 -13.83 -4.25
CA GLN A 405 -7.65 -13.91 -5.72
C GLN A 405 -8.09 -15.29 -6.23
N SER A 406 -7.72 -16.36 -5.52
CA SER A 406 -8.18 -17.70 -5.84
C SER A 406 -9.69 -17.86 -5.62
N GLN A 407 -10.25 -17.36 -4.51
CA GLN A 407 -11.71 -17.35 -4.32
C GLN A 407 -12.42 -16.62 -5.45
N PHE A 408 -11.86 -15.50 -5.89
CA PHE A 408 -12.40 -14.72 -6.98
C PHE A 408 -12.40 -15.51 -8.29
N LEU A 409 -11.32 -16.23 -8.59
CA LEU A 409 -11.21 -17.04 -9.80
C LEU A 409 -12.14 -18.26 -9.76
N PHE A 410 -12.21 -19.00 -8.64
CA PHE A 410 -12.93 -20.28 -8.51
C PHE A 410 -14.42 -20.15 -8.14
N ARG A 411 -14.98 -18.94 -8.09
CA ARG A 411 -16.41 -18.70 -7.88
C ARG A 411 -16.89 -17.65 -8.87
N ILE A 412 -17.90 -17.97 -9.68
CA ILE A 412 -18.47 -17.00 -10.63
C ILE A 412 -18.94 -15.76 -9.89
N GLN A 413 -18.45 -14.60 -10.31
CA GLN A 413 -18.74 -13.32 -9.66
C GLN A 413 -20.16 -12.84 -10.01
N PRO A 414 -20.92 -12.28 -9.04
CA PRO A 414 -22.30 -11.84 -9.29
C PRO A 414 -22.37 -10.52 -10.09
N HIS A 415 -21.34 -9.67 -10.00
CA HIS A 415 -21.33 -8.35 -10.61
C HIS A 415 -20.82 -8.40 -12.06
N THR A 416 -21.54 -7.77 -13.00
CA THR A 416 -21.35 -7.96 -14.46
C THR A 416 -19.93 -7.65 -14.96
N GLU A 417 -19.37 -6.48 -14.62
CA GLU A 417 -18.03 -6.07 -15.09
C GLU A 417 -16.92 -6.99 -14.56
N THR A 418 -17.04 -7.36 -13.29
CA THR A 418 -16.12 -8.23 -12.56
C THR A 418 -16.18 -9.66 -13.07
N ARG A 419 -17.39 -10.15 -13.39
CA ARG A 419 -17.64 -11.43 -14.03
C ARG A 419 -17.05 -11.47 -15.43
N ALA A 420 -17.19 -10.42 -16.24
CA ALA A 420 -16.62 -10.37 -17.59
C ALA A 420 -15.10 -10.58 -17.58
N LYS A 421 -14.37 -9.84 -16.72
CA LYS A 421 -12.91 -10.01 -16.55
C LYS A 421 -12.52 -11.40 -16.05
N GLN A 422 -13.33 -11.99 -15.16
CA GLN A 422 -13.11 -13.34 -14.67
C GLN A 422 -13.27 -14.38 -15.79
N LEU A 423 -14.32 -14.26 -16.60
CA LEU A 423 -14.60 -15.18 -17.71
C LEU A 423 -13.52 -15.07 -18.80
N GLU A 424 -13.05 -13.86 -19.10
CA GLU A 424 -11.91 -13.62 -20.00
C GLU A 424 -10.62 -14.32 -19.50
N ALA A 425 -10.31 -14.23 -18.21
CA ALA A 425 -9.15 -14.91 -17.62
C ALA A 425 -9.28 -16.44 -17.69
N TRP A 426 -10.48 -16.99 -17.50
CA TRP A 426 -10.74 -18.42 -17.67
C TRP A 426 -10.65 -18.85 -19.13
N GLU A 427 -11.18 -18.08 -20.06
CA GLU A 427 -11.07 -18.33 -21.50
C GLU A 427 -9.60 -18.47 -21.92
N GLN A 428 -8.76 -17.53 -21.51
CA GLN A 428 -7.31 -17.57 -21.78
C GLN A 428 -6.67 -18.82 -21.19
N LEU A 429 -6.91 -19.10 -19.91
CA LEU A 429 -6.33 -20.26 -19.21
C LEU A 429 -6.75 -21.59 -19.83
N ILE A 430 -8.04 -21.75 -20.15
CA ILE A 430 -8.58 -22.95 -20.80
C ILE A 430 -7.91 -23.12 -22.17
N THR A 431 -7.88 -22.07 -22.97
CA THR A 431 -7.31 -22.08 -24.33
C THR A 431 -5.82 -22.47 -24.32
N GLU A 432 -5.03 -21.85 -23.45
CA GLU A 432 -3.59 -22.15 -23.31
C GLU A 432 -3.34 -23.57 -22.79
N TYR A 433 -4.12 -24.02 -21.80
CA TYR A 433 -4.00 -25.37 -21.26
C TYR A 433 -4.31 -26.42 -22.32
N LEU A 434 -5.41 -26.25 -23.06
CA LEU A 434 -5.81 -27.18 -24.12
C LEU A 434 -4.78 -27.22 -25.25
N LYS A 435 -4.29 -26.04 -25.68
CA LYS A 435 -3.21 -25.93 -26.68
C LYS A 435 -1.95 -26.69 -26.24
N ASN A 436 -1.47 -26.48 -25.03
CA ASN A 436 -0.24 -27.13 -24.52
C ASN A 436 -0.37 -28.65 -24.37
N ASN A 437 -1.59 -29.15 -24.11
CA ASN A 437 -1.86 -30.57 -23.97
C ASN A 437 -2.40 -31.22 -25.25
N LYS A 438 -2.51 -30.47 -26.36
CA LYS A 438 -3.11 -30.90 -27.64
C LYS A 438 -4.51 -31.50 -27.48
N LEU A 439 -5.32 -30.91 -26.60
CA LEU A 439 -6.72 -31.30 -26.37
C LEU A 439 -7.64 -30.29 -27.04
N SER A 440 -8.69 -30.75 -27.70
CA SER A 440 -9.70 -29.91 -28.37
C SER A 440 -11.08 -29.95 -27.72
N THR A 441 -11.26 -30.82 -26.71
CA THR A 441 -12.55 -31.05 -26.06
C THR A 441 -12.44 -31.01 -24.54
N ILE A 442 -13.56 -30.66 -23.89
CA ILE A 442 -13.75 -30.66 -22.45
C ILE A 442 -15.03 -31.42 -22.13
N ASP A 443 -14.92 -32.56 -21.45
CA ASP A 443 -16.06 -33.15 -20.73
C ASP A 443 -16.16 -32.52 -19.34
N ILE A 444 -17.27 -31.85 -19.03
CA ILE A 444 -17.46 -31.10 -17.78
C ILE A 444 -17.33 -32.00 -16.54
N ARG A 445 -17.74 -33.27 -16.62
CA ARG A 445 -17.74 -34.21 -15.48
C ARG A 445 -16.34 -34.72 -15.21
N GLU A 446 -15.63 -35.11 -16.26
CA GLU A 446 -14.27 -35.66 -16.13
C GLU A 446 -13.24 -34.57 -15.83
N SER A 447 -13.32 -33.45 -16.56
CA SER A 447 -12.37 -32.34 -16.43
C SER A 447 -12.45 -31.64 -15.08
N GLN A 448 -13.55 -31.76 -14.34
CA GLN A 448 -13.71 -31.12 -13.03
C GLN A 448 -12.60 -31.49 -12.03
N ASN A 449 -12.04 -32.69 -12.14
CA ASN A 449 -10.94 -33.16 -11.28
C ASN A 449 -9.55 -32.90 -11.87
N SER A 450 -9.48 -32.40 -13.10
CA SER A 450 -8.22 -32.10 -13.76
C SER A 450 -7.51 -30.89 -13.13
N PRO A 451 -6.19 -30.75 -13.30
CA PRO A 451 -5.44 -29.59 -12.83
C PRO A 451 -5.95 -28.25 -13.37
N LEU A 452 -6.71 -28.25 -14.48
CA LEU A 452 -7.31 -27.06 -15.07
C LEU A 452 -8.42 -26.48 -14.17
N PHE A 453 -9.25 -27.33 -13.57
CA PHE A 453 -10.42 -26.90 -12.79
C PHE A 453 -10.34 -27.26 -11.29
N ASN A 454 -9.31 -27.99 -10.87
CA ASN A 454 -9.06 -28.40 -9.50
C ASN A 454 -7.61 -28.14 -9.07
N ASN A 455 -7.43 -27.20 -8.15
CA ASN A 455 -6.16 -26.93 -7.50
C ASN A 455 -6.17 -27.45 -6.06
N VAL A 456 -5.58 -28.64 -5.87
CA VAL A 456 -5.49 -29.32 -4.58
C VAL A 456 -4.63 -28.54 -3.58
N SER A 457 -3.58 -27.85 -4.03
CA SER A 457 -2.63 -27.14 -3.14
C SER A 457 -3.27 -26.00 -2.34
N ILE A 458 -4.32 -25.38 -2.89
CA ILE A 458 -5.08 -24.30 -2.24
C ILE A 458 -6.52 -24.72 -1.89
N ASN A 459 -6.84 -26.02 -2.03
CA ASN A 459 -8.15 -26.61 -1.79
C ASN A 459 -9.29 -25.89 -2.52
N ARG A 460 -9.13 -25.69 -3.84
CA ARG A 460 -10.10 -24.96 -4.68
C ARG A 460 -10.44 -25.75 -5.92
N LYS A 461 -11.73 -25.82 -6.22
CA LYS A 461 -12.30 -26.57 -7.33
C LYS A 461 -13.51 -25.85 -7.89
N LEU A 462 -13.61 -25.72 -9.22
CA LEU A 462 -14.80 -25.18 -9.86
C LEU A 462 -15.96 -26.17 -9.81
N SER A 463 -17.18 -25.67 -9.59
CA SER A 463 -18.39 -26.47 -9.77
C SER A 463 -18.63 -26.74 -11.25
N GLN A 464 -19.30 -27.85 -11.58
CA GLN A 464 -19.68 -28.17 -12.96
C GLN A 464 -20.54 -27.05 -13.58
N GLU A 465 -21.43 -26.44 -12.78
CA GLU A 465 -22.21 -25.27 -13.18
C GLU A 465 -21.34 -24.06 -13.55
N SER A 466 -20.26 -23.81 -12.82
CA SER A 466 -19.33 -22.72 -13.11
C SER A 466 -18.54 -23.00 -14.40
N ILE A 467 -18.11 -24.25 -14.61
CA ILE A 467 -17.45 -24.67 -15.86
C ILE A 467 -18.39 -24.48 -17.05
N LEU A 468 -19.65 -24.91 -16.93
CA LEU A 468 -20.67 -24.70 -17.95
C LEU A 468 -20.87 -23.21 -18.25
N THR A 469 -20.95 -22.37 -17.21
CA THR A 469 -21.11 -20.91 -17.36
C THR A 469 -19.95 -20.30 -18.16
N ILE A 470 -18.72 -20.74 -17.91
CA ILE A 470 -17.53 -20.29 -18.64
C ILE A 470 -17.60 -20.72 -20.10
N LEU A 471 -17.91 -21.99 -20.36
CA LEU A 471 -18.00 -22.55 -21.72
C LEU A 471 -19.12 -21.89 -22.54
N GLU A 472 -20.26 -21.58 -21.92
CA GLU A 472 -21.35 -20.85 -22.56
C GLU A 472 -20.94 -19.41 -22.92
N ASP A 473 -20.10 -18.76 -22.10
CA ASP A 473 -19.57 -17.44 -22.42
C ASP A 473 -18.55 -17.49 -23.57
N MET A 474 -17.64 -18.47 -23.55
CA MET A 474 -16.73 -18.76 -24.67
C MET A 474 -17.49 -19.08 -25.97
N ALA A 475 -18.68 -19.69 -25.88
CA ALA A 475 -19.52 -19.96 -27.04
C ALA A 475 -20.05 -18.67 -27.69
N ARG A 476 -20.37 -17.65 -26.88
CA ARG A 476 -20.80 -16.34 -27.39
C ARG A 476 -19.68 -15.62 -28.12
N SER A 477 -18.43 -15.84 -27.74
CA SER A 477 -17.25 -15.32 -28.44
C SER A 477 -16.80 -16.22 -29.61
N GLY A 478 -17.50 -17.32 -29.88
CA GLY A 478 -17.18 -18.27 -30.96
C GLY A 478 -15.99 -19.18 -30.68
N LYS A 479 -15.52 -19.23 -29.43
CA LYS A 479 -14.34 -20.00 -28.99
C LYS A 479 -14.67 -21.34 -28.36
N ALA A 480 -15.95 -21.66 -28.18
CA ALA A 480 -16.39 -22.98 -27.76
C ALA A 480 -17.72 -23.35 -28.41
N ALA A 481 -18.01 -24.65 -28.53
CA ALA A 481 -19.32 -25.13 -28.96
C ALA A 481 -19.66 -26.45 -28.26
N PRO A 482 -20.94 -26.68 -27.88
CA PRO A 482 -21.34 -27.97 -27.35
C PRO A 482 -21.34 -29.00 -28.48
N VAL A 483 -20.78 -30.19 -28.22
CA VAL A 483 -20.77 -31.30 -29.19
C VAL A 483 -22.18 -31.84 -29.43
N ASP A 484 -23.02 -31.80 -28.38
CA ASP A 484 -24.36 -32.35 -28.39
C ASP A 484 -25.37 -31.45 -27.64
N LYS A 485 -26.64 -31.88 -27.65
CA LYS A 485 -27.71 -31.18 -26.94
C LYS A 485 -27.61 -31.30 -25.42
N SER A 486 -26.90 -32.30 -24.89
CA SER A 486 -26.69 -32.47 -23.44
C SER A 486 -25.72 -31.44 -22.86
N ARG A 487 -24.91 -30.77 -23.70
CA ARG A 487 -23.92 -29.75 -23.28
C ARG A 487 -22.96 -30.28 -22.22
N THR A 488 -22.68 -31.59 -22.24
CA THR A 488 -21.74 -32.25 -21.32
C THR A 488 -20.33 -32.24 -21.85
N VAL A 489 -20.19 -32.32 -23.18
CA VAL A 489 -18.91 -32.27 -23.89
C VAL A 489 -18.90 -31.03 -24.78
N TRP A 490 -17.81 -30.29 -24.70
CA TRP A 490 -17.62 -29.03 -25.42
C TRP A 490 -16.34 -29.11 -26.24
N GLU A 491 -16.38 -28.63 -27.47
CA GLU A 491 -15.19 -28.32 -28.25
C GLU A 491 -14.74 -26.89 -27.92
N VAL A 492 -13.43 -26.69 -27.86
CA VAL A 492 -12.80 -25.40 -27.61
C VAL A 492 -11.82 -25.08 -28.73
N TYR A 493 -11.87 -23.84 -29.20
CA TYR A 493 -11.16 -23.36 -30.38
C TYR A 493 -10.13 -22.30 -29.97
N TRP A 494 -8.84 -22.63 -30.00
CA TRP A 494 -7.76 -21.65 -29.78
C TRP A 494 -7.42 -20.84 -31.03
N HIS A 495 -7.74 -21.37 -32.20
CA HIS A 495 -7.95 -20.63 -33.43
C HIS A 495 -9.41 -20.82 -33.84
N SER A 496 -10.04 -19.76 -34.32
CA SER A 496 -11.40 -19.85 -34.88
C SER A 496 -11.43 -20.85 -36.04
N LEU A 497 -12.62 -21.42 -36.33
CA LEU A 497 -12.79 -22.31 -37.48
C LEU A 497 -12.35 -21.66 -38.80
N ASP A 498 -12.48 -20.34 -38.89
CA ASP A 498 -12.02 -19.54 -40.02
C ASP A 498 -10.50 -19.42 -40.11
N GLU A 499 -9.83 -19.22 -38.98
CA GLU A 499 -8.36 -19.19 -38.93
C GLU A 499 -7.79 -20.56 -39.27
N TRP A 500 -8.36 -21.64 -38.71
CA TRP A 500 -7.99 -23.00 -39.07
C TRP A 500 -8.19 -23.27 -40.57
N GLY A 501 -9.36 -22.91 -41.11
CA GLY A 501 -9.64 -22.99 -42.54
C GLY A 501 -8.60 -22.25 -43.39
N ASN A 502 -8.26 -21.02 -43.01
CA ASN A 502 -7.26 -20.22 -43.73
C ASN A 502 -5.85 -20.81 -43.62
N MET A 503 -5.46 -21.39 -42.48
CA MET A 503 -4.15 -22.07 -42.34
C MET A 503 -4.04 -23.26 -43.29
N MET A 504 -5.08 -24.11 -43.33
CA MET A 504 -5.15 -25.24 -44.26
C MET A 504 -5.12 -24.79 -45.73
N TYR A 505 -5.87 -23.73 -46.06
CA TYR A 505 -5.87 -23.14 -47.40
C TYR A 505 -4.49 -22.58 -47.79
N ASN A 506 -3.83 -21.86 -46.88
CA ASN A 506 -2.50 -21.29 -47.13
C ASN A 506 -1.45 -22.39 -47.34
N TRP A 507 -1.50 -23.46 -46.56
CA TRP A 507 -0.67 -24.64 -46.77
C TRP A 507 -0.93 -25.27 -48.14
N ALA A 508 -2.20 -25.48 -48.51
CA ALA A 508 -2.56 -26.09 -49.80
C ALA A 508 -2.08 -25.22 -50.98
N SER A 509 -2.24 -23.90 -50.89
CA SER A 509 -1.74 -22.95 -51.89
C SER A 509 -0.21 -22.89 -51.95
N GLY A 510 0.47 -22.94 -50.80
CA GLY A 510 1.93 -22.86 -50.72
C GLY A 510 2.63 -24.13 -51.24
N ASN A 511 1.99 -25.28 -51.09
CA ASN A 511 2.51 -26.58 -51.53
C ASN A 511 2.01 -27.02 -52.91
N GLY A 512 1.32 -26.15 -53.65
CA GLY A 512 0.81 -26.46 -54.99
C GLY A 512 -0.30 -27.53 -55.02
N MET A 513 -1.02 -27.71 -53.91
CA MET A 513 -2.13 -28.67 -53.78
C MET A 513 -3.50 -28.05 -54.11
N THR A 514 -3.52 -26.83 -54.65
CA THR A 514 -4.73 -26.24 -55.23
C THR A 514 -5.17 -27.04 -56.46
N ASN A 515 -6.47 -27.29 -56.59
CA ASN A 515 -7.11 -28.09 -57.62
C ASN A 515 -6.79 -29.60 -57.61
N SER A 516 -6.05 -30.11 -56.61
CA SER A 516 -5.91 -31.55 -56.34
C SER A 516 -6.77 -31.95 -55.13
N VAL A 517 -7.18 -33.23 -55.11
CA VAL A 517 -7.91 -33.80 -53.97
C VAL A 517 -6.90 -34.34 -52.97
N CYS A 518 -7.03 -33.97 -51.71
CA CYS A 518 -6.26 -34.51 -50.59
C CYS A 518 -7.22 -35.17 -49.59
N THR A 519 -6.86 -36.34 -49.07
CA THR A 519 -7.66 -36.99 -48.03
C THR A 519 -7.54 -36.22 -46.71
N LEU A 520 -8.58 -36.25 -45.87
CA LEU A 520 -8.51 -35.63 -44.55
C LEU A 520 -7.44 -36.28 -43.67
N PHE A 521 -7.10 -37.55 -43.92
CA PHE A 521 -6.00 -38.24 -43.26
C PHE A 521 -4.64 -37.65 -43.67
N GLU A 522 -4.38 -37.45 -44.95
CA GLU A 522 -3.14 -36.80 -45.43
C GLU A 522 -3.01 -35.36 -44.92
N LEU A 523 -4.12 -34.63 -44.84
CA LEU A 523 -4.14 -33.26 -44.32
C LEU A 523 -3.89 -33.19 -42.81
N ARG A 524 -4.32 -34.21 -42.06
CA ARG A 524 -4.21 -34.24 -40.59
C ARG A 524 -2.93 -34.92 -40.11
N GLU A 525 -2.53 -36.00 -40.76
CA GLU A 525 -1.49 -36.92 -40.31
C GLU A 525 -0.40 -37.17 -41.37
N GLY A 526 -0.47 -36.55 -42.54
CA GLY A 526 0.53 -36.76 -43.60
C GLY A 526 1.87 -36.09 -43.29
N ASP A 527 2.97 -36.69 -43.77
CA ASP A 527 4.33 -36.21 -43.56
C ASP A 527 4.54 -34.74 -44.01
N ASN A 528 3.83 -34.33 -45.07
CA ASN A 528 3.89 -32.98 -45.64
C ASN A 528 3.19 -31.89 -44.78
N THR A 529 2.47 -32.30 -43.72
CA THR A 529 1.81 -31.39 -42.78
C THR A 529 2.49 -31.41 -41.42
N SER A 530 3.54 -32.20 -41.21
CA SER A 530 4.16 -32.42 -39.89
C SER A 530 4.69 -31.14 -39.21
N GLU A 531 5.00 -30.09 -39.98
CA GLU A 531 5.44 -28.78 -39.47
C GLU A 531 4.28 -27.78 -39.24
N GLU A 532 3.05 -28.12 -39.66
CA GLU A 532 1.88 -27.25 -39.56
C GLU A 532 1.16 -27.41 -38.21
N GLU A 533 0.62 -26.30 -37.68
CA GLU A 533 -0.06 -26.31 -36.37
C GLU A 533 -1.37 -27.13 -36.38
N PHE A 534 -1.97 -27.34 -37.56
CA PHE A 534 -3.17 -28.18 -37.71
C PHE A 534 -2.84 -29.69 -37.80
N HIS A 535 -1.57 -30.09 -37.80
CA HIS A 535 -1.19 -31.49 -37.77
C HIS A 535 -1.64 -32.16 -36.48
N GLY A 536 -2.37 -33.27 -36.61
CA GLY A 536 -3.01 -33.99 -35.52
C GLY A 536 -4.28 -33.32 -34.95
N LEU A 537 -4.76 -32.21 -35.53
CA LEU A 537 -5.99 -31.53 -35.12
C LEU A 537 -7.17 -32.49 -35.08
N ASP A 538 -8.04 -32.39 -34.07
CA ASP A 538 -9.20 -33.28 -33.95
C ASP A 538 -10.06 -33.30 -35.22
N MET A 539 -10.47 -34.49 -35.66
CA MET A 539 -11.15 -34.70 -36.93
C MET A 539 -12.46 -33.92 -37.04
N ASN A 540 -13.21 -33.77 -35.94
CA ASN A 540 -14.45 -33.00 -35.97
C ASN A 540 -14.19 -31.50 -36.15
N VAL A 541 -13.14 -30.99 -35.51
CA VAL A 541 -12.71 -29.59 -35.65
C VAL A 541 -12.21 -29.33 -37.07
N LEU A 542 -11.41 -30.25 -37.63
CA LEU A 542 -10.91 -30.21 -39.00
C LEU A 542 -12.08 -30.10 -40.01
N VAL A 543 -13.04 -31.01 -39.94
CA VAL A 543 -14.22 -31.01 -40.83
C VAL A 543 -15.03 -29.73 -40.69
N LYS A 544 -15.24 -29.23 -39.47
CA LYS A 544 -15.97 -27.97 -39.24
C LYS A 544 -15.24 -26.75 -39.82
N ALA A 545 -13.93 -26.69 -39.67
CA ALA A 545 -13.11 -25.62 -40.25
C ALA A 545 -13.12 -25.66 -41.79
N LEU A 546 -13.06 -26.86 -42.37
CA LEU A 546 -13.21 -27.04 -43.82
C LEU A 546 -14.61 -26.67 -44.33
N LYS A 547 -15.68 -27.00 -43.60
CA LYS A 547 -17.05 -26.54 -43.93
C LYS A 547 -17.19 -25.01 -43.88
N ALA A 548 -16.54 -24.35 -42.92
CA ALA A 548 -16.51 -22.89 -42.85
C ALA A 548 -15.77 -22.28 -44.06
N LEU A 549 -14.71 -22.94 -44.53
CA LEU A 549 -13.94 -22.55 -45.70
C LEU A 549 -14.69 -22.83 -47.02
N GLU A 550 -15.42 -23.94 -47.08
CA GLU A 550 -16.30 -24.33 -48.20
C GLU A 550 -17.45 -23.34 -48.37
N ALA A 551 -18.05 -22.86 -47.27
CA ALA A 551 -19.05 -21.80 -47.30
C ALA A 551 -18.51 -20.47 -47.90
N LYS A 552 -17.19 -20.29 -47.93
CA LYS A 552 -16.50 -19.15 -48.56
C LYS A 552 -16.07 -19.44 -50.00
N GLY A 553 -16.39 -20.61 -50.54
CA GLY A 553 -16.06 -21.03 -51.91
C GLY A 553 -14.57 -21.32 -52.14
N LYS A 554 -13.81 -21.59 -51.07
CA LYS A 554 -12.35 -21.81 -51.14
C LYS A 554 -11.95 -23.29 -51.15
N CYS A 555 -12.86 -24.19 -50.81
CA CYS A 555 -12.69 -25.63 -50.95
C CYS A 555 -14.04 -26.32 -51.17
N GLU A 556 -14.00 -27.60 -51.49
CA GLU A 556 -15.14 -28.51 -51.58
C GLU A 556 -14.80 -29.79 -50.79
N LEU A 557 -15.67 -30.17 -49.86
CA LEU A 557 -15.56 -31.42 -49.10
C LEU A 557 -16.19 -32.57 -49.91
N MET A 558 -15.47 -33.67 -50.03
CA MET A 558 -15.88 -34.85 -50.79
C MET A 558 -15.96 -36.08 -49.88
N GLU A 559 -17.04 -36.85 -50.01
CA GLU A 559 -17.18 -38.14 -49.36
C GLU A 559 -16.95 -39.27 -50.38
N PHE A 560 -16.10 -40.21 -50.00
CA PHE A 560 -15.85 -41.47 -50.70
C PHE A 560 -16.34 -42.64 -49.84
N ASP A 561 -16.59 -43.80 -50.44
CA ASP A 561 -17.24 -44.95 -49.77
C ASP A 561 -16.66 -45.29 -48.38
N ASP A 562 -15.34 -45.16 -48.18
CA ASP A 562 -14.64 -45.41 -46.90
C ASP A 562 -13.75 -44.23 -46.41
N SER A 563 -13.78 -43.05 -47.05
CA SER A 563 -12.92 -41.93 -46.62
C SER A 563 -13.48 -40.54 -46.99
N GLN A 564 -13.01 -39.50 -46.31
CA GLN A 564 -13.33 -38.12 -46.62
C GLN A 564 -12.10 -37.42 -47.21
N GLY A 565 -12.32 -36.54 -48.18
CA GLY A 565 -11.28 -35.69 -48.76
C GLY A 565 -11.75 -34.26 -48.96
N VAL A 566 -10.82 -33.40 -49.32
CA VAL A 566 -11.06 -31.99 -49.61
C VAL A 566 -10.29 -31.58 -50.85
N LYS A 567 -10.93 -30.76 -51.68
CA LYS A 567 -10.30 -30.09 -52.82
C LYS A 567 -10.26 -28.59 -52.54
N PHE A 568 -9.08 -27.99 -52.51
CA PHE A 568 -8.91 -26.54 -52.39
C PHE A 568 -8.91 -25.90 -53.79
N PHE A 569 -9.47 -24.69 -53.92
CA PHE A 569 -9.59 -23.99 -55.21
C PHE A 569 -8.56 -22.88 -55.40
#